data_AF-A0A970C3C2-F1
#
_entry.id   AF-A0A970C3C2-F1
#
_cell.length_a   1.000
_cell.length_b   1.000
_cell.length_c   1.000
_cell.angle_alpha   90.00
_cell.angle_beta   90.00
_cell.angle_gamma   90.00
#
_symmetry.space_group_name_H-M   'P 1'
#
loop_
_entity.id
_entity.type
_entity.pdbx_description
1 polymer ?
#
loop_
_entity_poly.entity_id
_entity_poly.type
_entity_poly.pdbx_seq_one_letter_code
_entity_poly.pdbx_strand_id
1 'polypeptide(L)'
;MKEKLKKFAPYIFPILAFAFVVFMFVRWYSARVAEQGKSLLSSELEITDLTQEHEESIILGTADFSTIALSSEGESKGEIRYQLLDDKLNFTVTANLPDSKEAFAVWLKDVDGDTKKKVFTLVYSKAGYIGSASVPAEVIPVEVVVSTESDLLLEDALLRGTIE
;
A
#
# COMPACT_ATOMS: atom_id res chain seq x y z
N MET A 1 -23.82 -7.81 -55.93
CA MET A 1 -23.58 -7.89 -54.47
C MET A 1 -22.27 -8.62 -54.10
N LYS A 2 -21.87 -9.68 -54.83
CA LYS A 2 -20.61 -10.44 -54.59
C LYS A 2 -19.29 -9.66 -54.79
N GLU A 3 -19.24 -8.73 -55.76
CA GLU A 3 -18.05 -7.90 -56.05
C GLU A 3 -17.67 -6.94 -54.91
N LYS A 4 -18.65 -6.36 -54.20
CA LYS A 4 -18.40 -5.44 -53.08
C LYS A 4 -17.81 -6.17 -51.87
N LEU A 5 -18.26 -7.39 -51.57
CA LEU A 5 -17.74 -8.22 -50.46
C LEU A 5 -16.27 -8.63 -50.64
N LYS A 6 -15.82 -8.92 -51.87
CA LYS A 6 -14.41 -9.23 -52.16
C LYS A 6 -13.47 -8.06 -51.88
N LYS A 7 -13.93 -6.81 -52.05
CA LYS A 7 -13.14 -5.61 -51.73
C LYS A 7 -12.96 -5.40 -50.23
N PHE A 8 -13.89 -5.87 -49.40
CA PHE A 8 -13.79 -5.76 -47.94
C PHE A 8 -13.05 -6.93 -47.28
N ALA A 9 -12.98 -8.09 -47.95
CA ALA A 9 -12.29 -9.29 -47.47
C ALA A 9 -10.88 -9.06 -46.86
N PRO A 10 -9.98 -8.26 -47.46
CA PRO A 10 -8.65 -8.02 -46.87
C PRO A 10 -8.68 -7.15 -45.60
N TYR A 11 -9.78 -6.43 -45.33
CA TYR A 11 -9.94 -5.59 -44.14
C TYR A 11 -10.63 -6.32 -42.98
N ILE A 12 -11.30 -7.45 -43.24
CA ILE A 12 -11.97 -8.25 -42.20
C ILE A 12 -10.97 -8.78 -41.18
N PHE A 13 -9.82 -9.30 -41.65
CA PHE A 13 -8.79 -9.85 -40.77
C PHE A 13 -8.13 -8.78 -39.88
N PRO A 14 -7.69 -7.62 -40.40
CA PRO A 14 -7.23 -6.51 -39.56
C PRO A 14 -8.25 -6.03 -38.53
N ILE A 15 -9.53 -5.93 -38.91
CA ILE A 15 -10.60 -5.49 -38.00
C ILE A 15 -10.83 -6.52 -36.88
N LEU A 16 -10.83 -7.81 -37.21
CA LEU A 16 -10.93 -8.89 -36.22
C LEU A 16 -9.73 -8.91 -35.27
N ALA A 17 -8.52 -8.73 -35.79
CA ALA A 17 -7.32 -8.64 -34.96
C ALA A 17 -7.39 -7.44 -34.01
N PHE A 18 -7.82 -6.27 -34.50
CA PHE A 18 -8.02 -5.09 -33.67
C PHE A 18 -9.10 -5.32 -32.59
N ALA A 19 -10.25 -5.90 -32.96
CA ALA A 19 -11.31 -6.23 -32.02
C ALA A 19 -10.83 -7.23 -30.95
N PHE A 20 -9.98 -8.19 -31.33
CA PHE A 20 -9.39 -9.15 -30.41
C PHE A 20 -8.42 -8.47 -29.42
N VAL A 21 -7.57 -7.56 -29.90
CA VAL A 21 -6.68 -6.77 -29.03
C VAL A 21 -7.49 -5.93 -28.05
N VAL A 22 -8.52 -5.22 -28.53
CA VAL A 22 -9.41 -4.43 -27.66
C VAL A 22 -10.09 -5.32 -26.63
N PHE A 23 -10.59 -6.49 -27.03
CA PHE A 23 -11.20 -7.44 -26.12
C PHE A 23 -10.21 -7.95 -25.06
N MET A 24 -8.97 -8.24 -25.44
CA MET A 24 -7.91 -8.61 -24.49
C MET A 24 -7.61 -7.47 -23.50
N PHE A 25 -7.51 -6.23 -23.97
CA PHE A 25 -7.29 -5.07 -23.11
C PHE A 25 -8.44 -4.87 -22.12
N VAL A 26 -9.69 -4.92 -22.59
CA VAL A 26 -10.87 -4.82 -21.71
C VAL A 26 -10.88 -5.96 -20.70
N ARG A 27 -10.64 -7.20 -21.12
CA ARG A 27 -10.65 -8.36 -20.21
C ARG A 27 -9.52 -8.28 -19.18
N TRP A 28 -8.32 -7.86 -19.58
CA TRP A 28 -7.19 -7.66 -18.67
C TRP A 28 -7.49 -6.53 -17.68
N TYR A 29 -8.03 -5.41 -18.15
CA TYR A 29 -8.39 -4.26 -17.31
C TYR A 29 -9.51 -4.62 -16.32
N SER A 30 -10.58 -5.29 -16.76
CA SER A 30 -11.67 -5.73 -15.87
C SER A 30 -11.20 -6.74 -14.82
N ALA A 31 -10.25 -7.61 -15.13
CA ALA A 31 -9.67 -8.53 -14.14
C ALA A 31 -8.91 -7.77 -13.05
N ARG A 32 -8.08 -6.78 -13.42
CA ARG A 32 -7.35 -5.92 -12.47
C ARG A 32 -8.28 -5.09 -11.59
N VAL A 33 -9.33 -4.51 -12.17
CA VAL A 33 -10.33 -3.71 -11.42
C VAL A 33 -11.13 -4.58 -10.44
N ALA A 34 -11.47 -5.82 -10.83
CA ALA A 34 -12.20 -6.74 -9.96
C ALA A 34 -11.37 -7.25 -8.76
N GLU A 35 -10.05 -7.30 -8.89
CA GLU A 35 -9.13 -7.60 -7.77
C GLU A 35 -8.95 -6.39 -6.86
N GLN A 36 -8.78 -5.18 -7.41
CA GLN A 36 -8.65 -3.94 -6.64
C GLN A 36 -9.92 -3.62 -5.82
N GLY A 37 -11.11 -3.88 -6.36
CA GLY A 37 -12.38 -3.63 -5.66
C GLY A 37 -12.68 -4.54 -4.48
N LYS A 38 -11.83 -5.53 -4.19
CA LYS A 38 -11.94 -6.41 -3.02
C LYS A 38 -11.00 -6.03 -1.87
N SER A 39 -10.04 -5.13 -2.11
CA SER A 39 -9.10 -4.71 -1.07
C SER A 39 -9.78 -3.80 -0.06
N LEU A 40 -9.65 -4.12 1.22
CA LEU A 40 -10.16 -3.28 2.32
C LEU A 40 -9.50 -1.89 2.34
N LEU A 41 -8.32 -1.75 1.73
CA LEU A 41 -7.62 -0.48 1.55
C LEU A 41 -8.29 0.43 0.50
N SER A 42 -9.05 -0.14 -0.43
CA SER A 42 -9.81 0.61 -1.44
C SER A 42 -11.16 1.15 -0.92
N SER A 43 -11.70 0.52 0.13
CA SER A 43 -12.86 0.99 0.89
C SER A 43 -12.48 2.08 1.90
N GLU A 44 -13.49 2.68 2.54
CA GLU A 44 -13.34 3.67 3.60
C GLU A 44 -12.76 3.03 4.87
N LEU A 45 -11.48 2.59 4.82
CA LEU A 45 -10.72 2.12 5.96
C LEU A 45 -10.73 3.21 7.03
N GLU A 46 -11.37 2.94 8.17
CA GLU A 46 -11.35 3.81 9.34
C GLU A 46 -9.96 3.78 9.96
N ILE A 47 -9.19 4.84 9.69
CA ILE A 47 -7.89 5.07 10.31
C ILE A 47 -8.15 5.90 11.55
N THR A 48 -7.81 5.37 12.72
CA THR A 48 -7.92 6.11 13.97
C THR A 48 -6.53 6.33 14.55
N ASP A 49 -6.23 7.57 14.94
CA ASP A 49 -5.01 7.88 15.68
C ASP A 49 -5.06 7.19 17.06
N LEU A 50 -3.93 6.64 17.51
CA LEU A 50 -3.87 6.07 18.85
C LEU A 50 -3.91 7.19 19.90
N THR A 51 -4.49 6.90 21.05
CA THR A 51 -4.41 7.81 22.20
C THR A 51 -2.97 7.91 22.67
N GLN A 52 -2.55 9.07 23.18
CA GLN A 52 -1.17 9.29 23.64
C GLN A 52 -0.70 8.25 24.66
N GLU A 53 -1.59 7.80 25.56
CA GLU A 53 -1.28 6.76 26.55
C GLU A 53 -0.96 5.39 25.91
N HIS A 54 -1.59 5.05 24.78
CA HIS A 54 -1.32 3.82 24.04
C HIS A 54 -0.09 3.95 23.15
N GLU A 55 0.14 5.12 22.56
CA GLU A 55 1.38 5.39 21.83
C GLU A 55 2.61 5.26 22.75
N GLU A 56 2.54 5.83 23.96
CA GLU A 56 3.61 5.71 24.96
C GLU A 56 3.82 4.27 25.43
N SER A 57 2.77 3.47 25.62
CA SER A 57 2.92 2.07 26.05
C SER A 57 3.59 1.20 24.97
N ILE A 58 3.32 1.46 23.69
CA ILE A 58 4.00 0.82 22.55
C ILE A 58 5.48 1.21 22.48
N ILE A 59 5.78 2.49 22.69
CA ILE A 59 7.16 3.01 22.67
C ILE A 59 7.96 2.45 23.85
N LEU A 60 7.36 2.43 25.04
CA LEU A 60 7.98 1.94 26.28
C LEU A 60 8.02 0.41 26.37
N GLY A 61 7.31 -0.31 25.49
CA GLY A 61 7.31 -1.77 25.42
C GLY A 61 6.69 -2.44 26.65
N THR A 62 5.69 -1.79 27.26
CA THR A 62 5.06 -2.28 28.49
C THR A 62 3.92 -3.29 28.27
N ALA A 63 3.62 -3.62 27.00
CA ALA A 63 2.66 -4.66 26.61
C ALA A 63 3.28 -5.67 25.63
N ASP A 64 2.56 -6.77 25.36
CA ASP A 64 2.97 -7.80 24.41
C ASP A 64 2.86 -7.29 22.97
N PHE A 65 3.96 -6.73 22.45
CA PHE A 65 4.09 -6.23 21.08
C PHE A 65 4.97 -7.15 20.24
N SER A 66 4.57 -7.36 18.99
CA SER A 66 5.42 -7.98 17.97
C SER A 66 6.23 -6.90 17.27
N THR A 67 7.52 -7.14 17.06
CA THR A 67 8.42 -6.19 16.40
C THR A 67 8.94 -6.80 15.10
N ILE A 68 8.83 -6.03 14.02
CA ILE A 68 9.35 -6.39 12.69
C ILE A 68 10.33 -5.31 12.27
N ALA A 69 11.54 -5.72 11.89
CA ALA A 69 12.51 -4.81 11.29
C ALA A 69 12.11 -4.51 9.85
N LEU A 70 12.09 -3.23 9.49
CA LEU A 70 11.86 -2.81 8.11
C LEU A 70 13.12 -3.04 7.27
N SER A 71 12.91 -3.58 6.07
CA SER A 71 13.96 -3.72 5.06
C SER A 71 14.17 -2.37 4.36
N SER A 72 15.42 -2.01 4.11
CA SER A 72 15.80 -0.80 3.38
C SER A 72 16.72 -1.13 2.21
N GLU A 73 16.67 -0.31 1.16
CA GLU A 73 17.63 -0.37 0.04
C GLU A 73 18.86 0.53 0.26
N GLY A 74 18.96 1.21 1.40
CA GLY A 74 20.00 2.20 1.71
C GLY A 74 20.36 2.28 3.20
N GLU A 75 20.76 3.46 3.66
CA GLU A 75 21.17 3.68 5.05
C GLU A 75 19.99 3.84 6.04
N SER A 76 18.77 3.96 5.52
CA SER A 76 17.55 4.06 6.32
C SER A 76 17.35 2.80 7.16
N LYS A 77 16.84 2.98 8.38
CA LYS A 77 16.49 1.87 9.29
C LYS A 77 15.16 2.15 9.92
N GLY A 78 14.35 1.13 10.13
CA GLY A 78 13.14 1.29 10.92
C GLY A 78 12.61 -0.01 11.46
N GLU A 79 11.63 0.11 12.34
CA GLU A 79 10.93 -1.00 12.96
C GLU A 79 9.44 -0.70 13.02
N ILE A 80 8.65 -1.74 12.85
CA ILE A 80 7.21 -1.74 13.10
C ILE A 80 7.02 -2.48 14.41
N ARG A 81 6.36 -1.83 15.37
CA ARG A 81 5.83 -2.50 16.56
C ARG A 81 4.32 -2.58 16.42
N TYR A 82 3.75 -3.76 16.55
CA TYR A 82 2.31 -3.94 16.39
C TYR A 82 1.71 -4.89 17.42
N GLN A 83 0.41 -4.73 17.61
CA GLN A 83 -0.43 -5.54 18.47
C GLN A 83 -1.80 -5.72 17.83
N LEU A 84 -2.33 -6.94 17.95
CA LEU A 84 -3.71 -7.27 17.61
C LEU A 84 -4.56 -7.24 18.88
N LEU A 85 -5.51 -6.32 18.96
CA LEU A 85 -6.42 -6.18 20.10
C LEU A 85 -7.82 -5.81 19.60
N ASP A 86 -8.85 -6.49 20.08
CA ASP A 86 -10.26 -6.22 19.77
C ASP A 86 -10.54 -6.05 18.25
N ASP A 87 -10.05 -7.00 17.44
CA ASP A 87 -10.15 -6.99 15.96
C ASP A 87 -9.49 -5.79 15.28
N LYS A 88 -8.59 -5.08 15.97
CA LYS A 88 -7.78 -3.99 15.43
C LYS A 88 -6.30 -4.30 15.47
N LEU A 89 -5.63 -3.93 14.39
CA LEU A 89 -4.19 -3.86 14.27
C LEU A 89 -3.75 -2.46 14.73
N ASN A 90 -3.19 -2.38 15.93
CA ASN A 90 -2.51 -1.19 16.42
C ASN A 90 -1.04 -1.30 16.08
N PHE A 91 -0.48 -0.32 15.38
CA PHE A 91 0.92 -0.36 15.01
C PHE A 91 1.58 1.02 15.10
N THR A 92 2.86 1.00 15.43
CA THR A 92 3.74 2.16 15.51
C THR A 92 4.94 1.89 14.62
N VAL A 93 5.24 2.85 13.75
CA VAL A 93 6.42 2.84 12.89
C VAL A 93 7.44 3.80 13.48
N THR A 94 8.64 3.30 13.78
CA THR A 94 9.79 4.12 14.14
C THR A 94 10.84 3.99 13.06
N ALA A 95 11.30 5.11 12.50
CA ALA A 95 12.25 5.12 11.40
C ALA A 95 13.33 6.19 11.57
N ASN A 96 14.57 5.82 11.28
CA ASN A 96 15.69 6.72 11.07
C ASN A 96 15.85 6.93 9.56
N LEU A 97 15.43 8.10 9.10
CA LEU A 97 15.39 8.49 7.70
C LEU A 97 16.35 9.68 7.47
N PRO A 98 16.89 9.84 6.25
CA PRO A 98 17.72 10.99 5.93
C PRO A 98 16.93 12.30 6.02
N ASP A 99 17.64 13.40 6.26
CA ASP A 99 17.03 14.73 6.25
C ASP A 99 16.40 15.03 4.87
N SER A 100 15.11 15.32 4.87
CA SER A 100 14.36 15.72 3.68
C SER A 100 13.61 17.02 3.94
N LYS A 101 13.39 17.80 2.88
CA LYS A 101 12.49 18.96 2.92
C LYS A 101 11.02 18.56 2.89
N GLU A 102 10.76 17.32 2.49
CA GLU A 102 9.42 16.76 2.39
C GLU A 102 9.12 15.88 3.61
N ALA A 103 7.85 15.86 4.00
CA ALA A 103 7.40 14.98 5.06
C ALA A 103 7.44 13.51 4.59
N PHE A 104 7.69 12.59 5.53
CA PHE A 104 7.62 11.16 5.27
C PHE A 104 6.24 10.64 5.68
N ALA A 105 5.71 9.69 4.93
CA ALA A 105 4.42 9.08 5.18
C ALA A 105 4.51 7.56 5.21
N VAL A 106 3.62 6.96 5.99
CA VAL A 106 3.43 5.52 6.05
C VAL A 106 2.22 5.15 5.22
N TRP A 107 2.41 4.15 4.37
CA TRP A 107 1.42 3.61 3.46
C TRP A 107 1.21 2.14 3.79
N LEU A 108 -0.04 1.70 3.76
CA LEU A 108 -0.37 0.27 3.68
C LEU A 108 -0.58 -0.08 2.23
N LYS A 109 -0.05 -1.23 1.81
CA LYS A 109 -0.20 -1.78 0.48
C LYS A 109 -0.56 -3.27 0.58
N ASP A 110 -1.45 -3.73 -0.28
CA ASP A 110 -1.75 -5.16 -0.38
C ASP A 110 -0.50 -5.95 -0.79
N VAL A 111 -0.26 -7.11 -0.17
CA VAL A 111 0.89 -7.96 -0.53
C VAL A 111 0.78 -8.50 -1.96
N ASP A 112 -0.43 -8.88 -2.36
CA ASP A 112 -0.72 -9.46 -3.69
C ASP A 112 -1.28 -8.44 -4.70
N GLY A 113 -1.42 -7.19 -4.30
CA GLY A 113 -2.15 -6.16 -5.06
C GLY A 113 -1.38 -4.85 -5.25
N ASP A 114 -1.96 -3.98 -6.06
CA ASP A 114 -1.46 -2.61 -6.30
C ASP A 114 -2.19 -1.57 -5.42
N THR A 115 -3.17 -2.01 -4.64
CA THR A 115 -3.94 -1.12 -3.76
C THR A 115 -3.04 -0.63 -2.65
N LYS A 116 -3.08 0.68 -2.41
CA LYS A 116 -2.33 1.34 -1.35
C LYS A 116 -3.13 2.46 -0.75
N LYS A 117 -2.94 2.70 0.55
CA LYS A 117 -3.59 3.76 1.30
C LYS A 117 -2.60 4.42 2.25
N LYS A 118 -2.53 5.75 2.21
CA LYS A 118 -1.79 6.53 3.21
C LYS A 118 -2.50 6.37 4.56
N VAL A 119 -1.74 6.06 5.61
CA VAL A 119 -2.28 5.93 6.96
C VAL A 119 -2.00 7.18 7.77
N PHE A 120 -0.73 7.56 7.89
CA PHE A 120 -0.31 8.74 8.65
C PHE A 120 0.99 9.34 8.09
N THR A 121 1.25 10.60 8.44
CA THR A 121 2.53 11.27 8.20
C THR A 121 3.40 11.09 9.45
N LEU A 122 4.67 10.74 9.26
CA LEU A 122 5.63 10.59 10.35
C LEU A 122 6.03 11.94 10.92
N VAL A 123 6.18 12.00 12.25
CA VAL A 123 6.61 13.19 12.99
C VAL A 123 8.01 12.96 13.53
N TYR A 124 8.87 13.95 13.39
CA TYR A 124 10.25 13.88 13.89
C TYR A 124 10.30 13.99 15.43
N SER A 125 11.01 13.06 16.06
CA SER A 125 11.21 12.99 17.52
C SER A 125 12.68 12.71 17.88
N LYS A 126 13.01 12.65 19.17
CA LYS A 126 14.36 12.28 19.66
C LYS A 126 14.77 10.85 19.30
N ALA A 127 13.81 9.97 19.02
CA ALA A 127 14.04 8.57 18.65
C ALA A 127 14.04 8.34 17.12
N GLY A 128 13.97 9.42 16.33
CA GLY A 128 13.76 9.38 14.88
C GLY A 128 12.33 9.78 14.50
N TYR A 129 11.95 9.48 13.27
CA TYR A 129 10.60 9.68 12.75
C TYR A 129 9.66 8.62 13.32
N ILE A 130 8.55 9.05 13.91
CA ILE A 130 7.57 8.17 14.54
C ILE A 130 6.16 8.51 14.11
N GLY A 131 5.31 7.49 14.06
CA GLY A 131 3.88 7.66 13.94
C GLY A 131 3.17 6.35 14.24
N SER A 132 1.90 6.44 14.57
CA SER A 132 1.10 5.31 14.99
C SER A 132 -0.32 5.38 14.44
N ALA A 133 -0.94 4.23 14.26
CA ALA A 133 -2.34 4.13 13.85
C ALA A 133 -2.98 2.82 14.29
N SER A 134 -4.31 2.86 14.32
CA SER A 134 -5.18 1.70 14.45
C SER A 134 -5.95 1.47 13.15
N VAL A 135 -5.90 0.25 12.63
CA VAL A 135 -6.65 -0.19 11.45
C VAL A 135 -7.35 -1.53 11.74
N PRO A 136 -8.44 -1.89 11.05
CA PRO A 136 -9.05 -3.21 11.17
C PRO A 136 -8.04 -4.34 10.95
N ALA A 137 -8.06 -5.39 11.77
CA ALA A 137 -7.13 -6.52 11.66
C ALA A 137 -7.33 -7.34 10.36
N GLU A 138 -8.50 -7.23 9.73
CA GLU A 138 -8.84 -7.88 8.47
C GLU A 138 -7.94 -7.45 7.28
N VAL A 139 -7.17 -6.36 7.42
CA VAL A 139 -6.21 -5.93 6.39
C VAL A 139 -5.01 -6.85 6.27
N ILE A 140 -4.74 -7.69 7.27
CA ILE A 140 -3.60 -8.62 7.27
C ILE A 140 -3.87 -9.79 6.30
N PRO A 141 -2.89 -10.21 5.47
CA PRO A 141 -1.50 -9.74 5.41
C PRO A 141 -1.35 -8.41 4.67
N VAL A 142 -0.50 -7.53 5.18
CA VAL A 142 -0.31 -6.17 4.62
C VAL A 142 1.16 -5.75 4.60
N GLU A 143 1.56 -5.07 3.51
CA GLU A 143 2.86 -4.43 3.37
C GLU A 143 2.78 -2.99 3.91
N VAL A 144 3.63 -2.68 4.89
CA VAL A 144 3.87 -1.34 5.42
C VAL A 144 5.05 -0.74 4.67
N VAL A 145 4.83 0.41 4.02
CA VAL A 145 5.81 1.11 3.20
C VAL A 145 6.02 2.52 3.73
N VAL A 146 7.27 2.93 3.89
CA VAL A 146 7.64 4.31 4.22
C VAL A 146 8.25 4.97 3.00
N SER A 147 7.67 6.10 2.58
CA SER A 147 8.20 6.93 1.50
C SER A 147 7.98 8.41 1.81
N THR A 148 8.45 9.31 0.95
CA THR A 148 8.04 10.71 1.01
C THR A 148 6.54 10.83 0.76
N GLU A 149 5.92 11.86 1.31
CA GLU A 149 4.48 12.10 1.16
C GLU A 149 4.08 12.41 -0.30
N SER A 150 5.02 12.95 -1.08
CA SER A 150 4.84 13.25 -2.51
C SER A 150 4.87 12.00 -3.40
N ASP A 151 5.50 10.90 -2.95
CA ASP A 151 5.64 9.66 -3.69
C ASP A 151 4.35 8.82 -3.59
N LEU A 152 3.35 9.24 -4.34
CA LEU A 152 2.04 8.58 -4.40
C LEU A 152 2.10 7.20 -5.06
N LEU A 153 3.18 6.87 -5.78
CA LEU A 153 3.32 5.60 -6.50
C LEU A 153 4.18 4.58 -5.73
N LEU A 154 4.89 5.02 -4.69
CA LEU A 154 5.83 4.22 -3.89
C LEU A 154 7.01 3.70 -4.71
N GLU A 155 7.45 4.49 -5.70
CA GLU A 155 8.60 4.16 -6.56
C GLU A 155 9.93 4.35 -5.80
N ASP A 156 10.00 5.34 -4.92
CA ASP A 156 11.19 5.72 -4.14
C ASP A 156 11.05 5.31 -2.66
N ALA A 157 10.37 4.18 -2.41
CA ALA A 157 10.14 3.67 -1.08
C ALA A 157 11.46 3.41 -0.32
N LEU A 158 11.57 4.00 0.88
CA LEU A 158 12.77 3.93 1.72
C LEU A 158 12.80 2.68 2.60
N LEU A 159 11.63 2.27 3.08
CA LEU A 159 11.47 1.15 4.00
C LEU A 159 10.25 0.32 3.63
N ARG A 160 10.38 -1.00 3.74
CA ARG A 160 9.29 -1.97 3.52
C ARG A 160 9.30 -3.05 4.60
N GLY A 161 8.12 -3.46 5.05
CA GLY A 161 7.97 -4.64 5.91
C GLY A 161 6.56 -5.18 5.83
N THR A 162 6.41 -6.47 6.05
CA THR A 162 5.11 -7.15 5.95
C THR A 162 4.67 -7.58 7.34
N ILE A 163 3.42 -7.28 7.67
CA ILE A 163 2.74 -7.82 8.85
C ILE A 163 1.93 -9.03 8.37
N GLU A 164 2.20 -10.19 8.97
CA GLU A 164 1.51 -11.47 8.73
C GLU A 164 0.51 -11.82 9.83
#